data_AF-A0A7L7L8F5-F1
#
_entry.id   AF-A0A7L7L8F5-F1
#
_cell.length_a   1.000
_cell.length_b   1.000
_cell.length_c   1.000
_cell.angle_alpha   90.00
_cell.angle_beta   90.00
_cell.angle_gamma   90.00
#
_symmetry.space_group_name_H-M   'P 1'
#
loop_
_entity.id
_entity.type
_entity.pdbx_description
1 polymer ?
#
loop_
_entity_poly.entity_id
_entity_poly.type
_entity_poly.pdbx_seq_one_letter_code
_entity_poly.pdbx_strand_id
1 'polypeptide(L)'
;MGLFDTVLKPTQPTITYIPKSEPEAWLAIMFSCMAVDDDISEAETNKLSQIMVAKTLFHNIDKVALYEKVMTLQLQLGSKELIDRSVEKVAEENKPTLFALIVELLLADGILADKEKEITDYLASALDLEENVARKIIEVILIKNKDNIQL
;
A
#
# COMPACT_ATOMS: atom_id res chain seq x y z
N MET A 1 -18.03 -21.50 -27.50
CA MET A 1 -17.24 -20.26 -27.33
C MET A 1 -17.25 -19.53 -28.66
N GLY A 2 -17.65 -18.26 -28.68
CA GLY A 2 -17.93 -17.51 -29.91
C GLY A 2 -16.70 -16.78 -30.46
N LEU A 3 -16.68 -16.54 -31.78
CA LEU A 3 -15.60 -15.80 -32.46
C LEU A 3 -15.35 -14.40 -31.86
N PHE A 4 -16.37 -13.79 -31.26
CA PHE A 4 -16.28 -12.47 -30.64
C PHE A 4 -15.48 -12.47 -29.33
N ASP A 5 -15.50 -13.56 -28.55
CA ASP A 5 -14.67 -13.67 -27.33
C ASP A 5 -13.16 -13.69 -27.66
N THR A 6 -12.81 -14.17 -28.84
CA THR A 6 -11.41 -14.26 -29.30
C THR A 6 -10.89 -12.92 -29.84
N VAL A 7 -11.78 -12.04 -30.32
CA VAL A 7 -11.43 -10.74 -30.92
C VAL A 7 -11.56 -9.60 -29.91
N LEU A 8 -12.45 -9.74 -28.92
CA LEU A 8 -12.71 -8.73 -27.89
C LEU A 8 -11.90 -8.91 -26.60
N LYS A 9 -11.07 -9.96 -26.49
CA LYS A 9 -10.05 -9.97 -25.43
C LYS A 9 -9.05 -8.87 -25.76
N PRO A 10 -9.05 -7.71 -25.06
CA PRO A 10 -7.89 -6.86 -25.16
C PRO A 10 -6.72 -7.74 -24.71
N THR A 11 -5.70 -7.85 -25.56
CA THR A 11 -4.39 -8.29 -25.10
C THR A 11 -3.97 -7.23 -24.09
N GLN A 12 -4.39 -7.39 -22.83
CA GLN A 12 -3.89 -6.54 -21.77
C GLN A 12 -2.38 -6.72 -21.84
N PRO A 13 -1.61 -5.65 -22.09
CA PRO A 13 -0.17 -5.76 -22.08
C PRO A 13 0.20 -6.42 -20.77
N THR A 14 0.97 -7.51 -20.82
CA THR A 14 1.56 -8.12 -19.63
C THR A 14 2.55 -7.12 -19.05
N ILE A 15 2.03 -6.14 -18.31
CA ILE A 15 2.81 -5.12 -17.64
C ILE A 15 3.62 -5.89 -16.62
N THR A 16 4.92 -6.02 -16.90
CA THR A 16 5.87 -6.62 -15.96
C THR A 16 6.42 -5.47 -15.14
N TYR A 17 5.86 -5.28 -13.95
CA TYR A 17 6.31 -4.26 -13.02
C TYR A 17 7.21 -4.89 -11.96
N ILE A 18 8.40 -4.33 -11.79
CA ILE A 18 9.31 -4.66 -10.69
C ILE A 18 9.84 -3.31 -10.18
N PRO A 19 9.68 -2.99 -8.89
CA PRO A 19 10.22 -1.75 -8.33
C PRO A 19 11.72 -1.66 -8.53
N LYS A 20 12.20 -0.50 -8.96
CA LYS A 20 13.63 -0.28 -9.21
C LYS A 20 14.41 -0.02 -7.92
N SER A 21 13.73 0.45 -6.89
CA SER A 21 14.31 0.80 -5.60
C SER A 21 13.35 0.46 -4.45
N GLU A 22 13.89 0.33 -3.25
CA GLU A 22 13.10 0.12 -2.03
C GLU A 22 12.09 1.27 -1.75
N PRO A 23 12.44 2.57 -1.89
CA PRO A 23 11.46 3.66 -1.77
C PRO A 23 10.28 3.54 -2.72
N GLU A 24 10.53 3.06 -3.95
CA GLU A 24 9.47 2.83 -4.93
C GLU A 24 8.53 1.72 -4.46
N ALA A 25 9.09 0.62 -3.94
CA ALA A 25 8.30 -0.47 -3.39
C ALA A 25 7.47 -0.05 -2.17
N TRP A 26 8.05 0.75 -1.27
CA TRP A 26 7.32 1.29 -0.13
C TRP A 26 6.12 2.14 -0.58
N LEU A 27 6.32 3.04 -1.55
CA LEU A 27 5.22 3.86 -2.05
C LEU A 27 4.17 3.01 -2.77
N ALA A 28 4.58 2.04 -3.57
CA ALA A 28 3.69 1.13 -4.26
C ALA A 28 2.76 0.39 -3.28
N ILE A 29 3.33 -0.19 -2.22
CA ILE A 29 2.56 -0.91 -1.20
C ILE A 29 1.64 0.05 -0.44
N MET A 30 2.14 1.21 0.03
CA MET A 30 1.32 2.18 0.75
C MET A 30 0.13 2.64 -0.08
N PHE A 31 0.35 3.00 -1.34
CA PHE A 31 -0.70 3.46 -2.24
C PHE A 31 -1.72 2.34 -2.57
N SER A 32 -1.25 1.11 -2.75
CA SER A 32 -2.14 -0.03 -3.01
C SER A 32 -3.07 -0.34 -1.85
N CYS A 33 -2.61 -0.17 -0.61
CA CYS A 33 -3.45 -0.33 0.57
C CYS A 33 -4.54 0.75 0.66
N MET A 34 -4.20 2.01 0.38
CA MET A 34 -5.17 3.12 0.34
C MET A 34 -6.21 2.94 -0.76
N ALA A 35 -5.76 2.52 -1.94
CA ALA A 35 -6.62 2.44 -3.12
C ALA A 35 -7.46 1.16 -3.18
N VAL A 36 -7.60 0.40 -2.08
CA VAL A 36 -8.24 -0.93 -2.10
C VAL A 36 -9.77 -0.86 -2.28
N ASP A 37 -10.39 0.22 -1.81
CA ASP A 37 -11.84 0.43 -1.89
C ASP A 37 -12.24 1.46 -2.95
N ASP A 38 -11.27 1.93 -3.74
CA ASP A 38 -11.38 2.99 -4.75
C ASP A 38 -11.77 4.38 -4.17
N ASP A 39 -11.72 4.57 -2.85
CA ASP A 39 -12.02 5.84 -2.18
C ASP A 39 -10.87 6.28 -1.27
N ILE A 40 -9.96 7.10 -1.82
CA ILE A 40 -8.83 7.63 -1.03
C ILE A 40 -9.23 8.96 -0.42
N SER A 41 -9.23 9.03 0.91
CA SER A 41 -9.55 10.24 1.64
C SER A 41 -8.43 11.31 1.56
N GLU A 42 -8.80 12.57 1.80
CA GLU A 42 -7.84 13.67 1.92
C GLU A 42 -6.89 13.45 3.12
N ALA A 43 -7.39 12.84 4.20
CA ALA A 43 -6.62 12.56 5.41
C ALA A 43 -5.48 11.56 5.13
N GLU A 44 -5.77 10.47 4.43
CA GLU A 44 -4.77 9.48 4.02
C GLU A 44 -3.75 10.08 3.04
N THR A 45 -4.22 10.85 2.06
CA THR A 45 -3.34 11.52 1.09
C THR A 45 -2.38 12.49 1.79
N ASN A 46 -2.89 13.28 2.73
CA ASN A 46 -2.08 14.19 3.55
C ASN A 46 -1.08 13.41 4.41
N LYS A 47 -1.50 12.30 5.01
CA LYS A 47 -0.64 11.44 5.83
C LYS A 47 0.47 10.81 5.00
N LEU A 48 0.18 10.32 3.79
CA LEU A 48 1.17 9.80 2.86
C LEU A 48 2.21 10.86 2.50
N SER A 49 1.75 12.07 2.15
CA SER A 49 2.62 13.21 1.85
C SER A 49 3.56 13.53 3.03
N GLN A 50 3.05 13.54 4.26
CA GLN A 50 3.86 13.73 5.46
C GLN A 50 4.92 12.63 5.63
N ILE A 51 4.57 11.36 5.38
CA ILE A 51 5.53 10.23 5.44
C ILE A 51 6.64 10.42 4.39
N MET A 52 6.28 10.79 3.16
CA MET A 52 7.24 11.02 2.08
C MET A 52 8.17 12.20 2.35
N VAL A 53 7.73 13.20 3.11
CA VAL A 53 8.59 14.34 3.52
C VAL A 53 9.47 13.98 4.71
N ALA A 54 8.94 13.24 5.69
CA ALA A 54 9.63 12.99 6.96
C ALA A 54 10.70 11.89 6.88
N LYS A 55 10.53 10.90 5.98
CA LYS A 55 11.44 9.76 5.89
C LYS A 55 12.62 10.07 4.97
N THR A 56 13.82 9.89 5.48
CA THR A 56 15.09 10.04 4.74
C THR A 56 15.15 9.17 3.48
N LEU A 57 14.40 8.05 3.47
CA LEU A 57 14.19 7.16 2.33
C LEU A 57 13.78 7.89 1.04
N PHE A 58 13.03 9.00 1.15
CA PHE A 58 12.46 9.73 0.00
C PHE A 58 13.15 11.07 -0.29
N HIS A 59 14.26 11.41 0.38
CA HIS A 59 14.88 12.75 0.27
C HIS A 59 15.40 13.07 -1.13
N ASN A 60 16.04 12.12 -1.82
CA ASN A 60 16.69 12.33 -3.12
C ASN A 60 15.87 11.80 -4.30
N ILE A 61 14.55 11.71 -4.14
CA ILE A 61 13.65 11.13 -5.14
C ILE A 61 12.63 12.18 -5.54
N ASP A 62 12.32 12.22 -6.83
CA ASP A 62 11.19 12.97 -7.34
C ASP A 62 9.88 12.31 -6.87
N LYS A 63 9.33 12.86 -5.78
CA LYS A 63 8.14 12.34 -5.11
C LYS A 63 6.91 12.41 -6.01
N VAL A 64 6.79 13.47 -6.81
CA VAL A 64 5.65 13.68 -7.71
C VAL A 64 5.68 12.66 -8.82
N ALA A 65 6.82 12.52 -9.51
CA ALA A 65 6.99 11.53 -10.56
C ALA A 65 6.80 10.09 -10.05
N LEU A 66 7.26 9.80 -8.82
CA LEU A 66 7.09 8.49 -8.21
C LEU A 66 5.61 8.20 -7.89
N TYR A 67 4.90 9.19 -7.35
CA TYR A 67 3.48 9.07 -7.04
C TYR A 67 2.63 8.84 -8.30
N GLU A 68 2.81 9.65 -9.35
CA GLU A 68 2.10 9.49 -10.63
C GLU A 68 2.34 8.12 -11.26
N LYS A 69 3.59 7.63 -11.16
CA LYS A 69 3.96 6.30 -11.66
C LYS A 69 3.21 5.21 -10.90
N VAL A 70 3.23 5.25 -9.57
CA VAL A 70 2.54 4.26 -8.72
C VAL A 70 1.03 4.29 -8.94
N MET A 71 0.43 5.48 -9.04
CA MET A 71 -0.99 5.64 -9.36
C MET A 71 -1.35 4.97 -10.69
N THR A 72 -0.53 5.18 -11.72
CA THR A 72 -0.73 4.53 -13.03
C THR A 72 -0.65 3.01 -12.93
N LEU A 73 0.30 2.49 -12.15
CA LEU A 73 0.48 1.05 -11.94
C LEU A 73 -0.67 0.44 -11.16
N GLN A 74 -1.18 1.13 -10.13
CA GLN A 74 -2.34 0.71 -9.35
C GLN A 74 -3.57 0.52 -10.25
N LEU A 75 -3.84 1.49 -11.13
CA LEU A 75 -4.96 1.41 -12.09
C LEU A 75 -4.80 0.25 -13.09
N GLN A 76 -3.57 -0.20 -13.35
CA GLN A 76 -3.28 -1.23 -14.34
C GLN A 76 -3.22 -2.65 -13.74
N LEU A 77 -2.71 -2.80 -12.51
CA LEU A 77 -2.43 -4.09 -11.88
C LEU A 77 -3.40 -4.43 -10.75
N GLY A 78 -3.95 -3.41 -10.07
CA GLY A 78 -4.72 -3.55 -8.84
C GLY A 78 -3.84 -3.73 -7.59
N SER A 79 -4.45 -3.58 -6.41
CA SER A 79 -3.74 -3.51 -5.13
C SER A 79 -2.92 -4.76 -4.81
N LYS A 80 -3.53 -5.95 -4.85
CA LYS A 80 -2.86 -7.20 -4.43
C LYS A 80 -1.65 -7.53 -5.31
N GLU A 81 -1.80 -7.44 -6.62
CA GLU A 81 -0.70 -7.70 -7.57
C GLU A 81 0.43 -6.68 -7.43
N LEU A 82 0.12 -5.40 -7.18
CA LEU A 82 1.15 -4.38 -6.97
C LEU A 82 1.90 -4.58 -5.64
N ILE A 83 1.21 -5.04 -4.60
CA ILE A 83 1.84 -5.45 -3.32
C ILE A 83 2.80 -6.62 -3.56
N ASP A 84 2.34 -7.71 -4.18
CA ASP A 84 3.13 -8.93 -4.40
C ASP A 84 4.42 -8.67 -5.19
N ARG A 85 4.34 -7.77 -6.16
CA ARG A 85 5.51 -7.37 -6.96
C ARG A 85 6.48 -6.47 -6.22
N SER A 86 6.05 -5.90 -5.09
CA SER A 86 6.80 -4.90 -4.35
C SER A 86 7.45 -5.43 -3.09
N VAL A 87 6.85 -6.42 -2.44
CA VAL A 87 7.31 -6.97 -1.15
C VAL A 87 8.75 -7.49 -1.20
N GLU A 88 9.18 -8.11 -2.30
CA GLU A 88 10.55 -8.64 -2.45
C GLU A 88 11.64 -7.55 -2.44
N LYS A 89 11.26 -6.29 -2.69
CA LYS A 89 12.21 -5.16 -2.71
C LYS A 89 12.36 -4.46 -1.36
N VAL A 90 11.53 -4.81 -0.38
CA VAL A 90 11.56 -4.25 0.96
C VAL A 90 12.54 -5.06 1.81
N ALA A 91 13.51 -4.40 2.44
CA ALA A 91 14.45 -5.09 3.32
C ALA A 91 13.71 -5.70 4.53
N GLU A 92 14.12 -6.88 4.99
CA GLU A 92 13.47 -7.59 6.11
C GLU A 92 13.33 -6.72 7.37
N GLU A 93 14.38 -5.97 7.71
CA GLU A 93 14.42 -5.04 8.84
C GLU A 93 13.41 -3.88 8.73
N ASN A 94 12.99 -3.56 7.51
CA ASN A 94 12.11 -2.46 7.19
C ASN A 94 10.63 -2.88 7.12
N LYS A 95 10.34 -4.17 6.92
CA LYS A 95 8.96 -4.66 6.77
C LYS A 95 8.05 -4.33 7.97
N PRO A 96 8.48 -4.49 9.25
CA PRO A 96 7.64 -4.09 10.38
C PRO A 96 7.38 -2.58 10.41
N THR A 97 8.35 -1.78 10.00
CA THR A 97 8.22 -0.31 9.92
C THR A 97 7.23 0.10 8.84
N LEU A 98 7.32 -0.52 7.66
CA LEU A 98 6.39 -0.27 6.56
C LEU A 98 4.96 -0.65 6.96
N PHE A 99 4.78 -1.81 7.58
CA PHE A 99 3.46 -2.25 8.08
C PHE A 99 2.87 -1.26 9.08
N ALA A 100 3.67 -0.80 10.05
CA ALA A 100 3.21 0.20 11.01
C ALA A 100 2.78 1.52 10.34
N LEU A 101 3.51 1.98 9.33
CA LEU A 101 3.17 3.19 8.59
C LEU A 101 1.86 3.04 7.81
N ILE A 102 1.62 1.87 7.23
CA ILE A 102 0.39 1.60 6.47
C ILE A 102 -0.81 1.54 7.40
N VAL A 103 -0.72 0.86 8.55
CA VAL A 103 -1.81 0.84 9.53
C VAL A 103 -2.09 2.25 10.08
N GLU A 104 -1.06 3.07 10.32
CA GLU A 104 -1.26 4.48 10.68
C GLU A 104 -1.89 5.31 9.57
N LEU A 105 -1.68 4.91 8.32
CA LEU A 105 -2.19 5.61 7.16
C LEU A 105 -3.67 5.29 6.97
N LEU A 106 -4.05 4.02 6.97
CA LEU A 106 -5.46 3.58 6.83
C LEU A 106 -6.34 4.08 8.00
N LEU A 107 -5.74 4.34 9.17
CA LEU A 107 -6.47 4.92 10.31
C LEU A 107 -6.50 6.46 10.32
N ALA A 108 -6.01 7.13 9.27
CA ALA A 108 -5.83 8.58 9.28
C ALA A 108 -7.15 9.37 9.27
N ASP A 109 -8.19 8.85 8.64
CA ASP A 109 -9.53 9.43 8.62
C ASP A 109 -10.39 8.99 9.82
N GLY A 110 -9.87 8.05 10.63
CA GLY A 110 -10.50 7.51 11.82
C GLY A 110 -11.53 6.41 11.54
N ILE A 111 -11.65 5.93 10.31
CA ILE A 111 -12.55 4.85 9.90
C ILE A 111 -11.69 3.71 9.36
N LEU A 112 -12.02 2.46 9.69
CA LEU A 112 -11.35 1.30 9.09
C LEU A 112 -12.39 0.38 8.46
N ALA A 113 -12.53 0.48 7.14
CA ALA A 113 -13.45 -0.30 6.35
C ALA A 113 -13.04 -1.78 6.30
N ASP A 114 -14.00 -2.66 5.98
CA ASP A 114 -13.75 -4.10 5.96
C ASP A 114 -12.74 -4.52 4.87
N LYS A 115 -12.71 -3.81 3.73
CA LYS A 115 -11.70 -4.01 2.68
C LYS A 115 -10.29 -3.66 3.15
N GLU A 116 -10.16 -2.62 3.97
CA GLU A 116 -8.88 -2.19 4.54
C GLU A 116 -8.38 -3.16 5.63
N LYS A 117 -9.30 -3.76 6.40
CA LYS A 117 -8.95 -4.86 7.32
C LYS A 117 -8.42 -6.06 6.53
N GLU A 118 -9.12 -6.45 5.46
CA GLU A 118 -8.69 -7.57 4.61
C GLU A 118 -7.31 -7.30 3.98
N ILE A 119 -7.07 -6.09 3.46
CA ILE A 119 -5.77 -5.77 2.86
C ILE A 119 -4.66 -5.67 3.90
N THR A 120 -4.97 -5.29 5.13
CA THR A 120 -4.00 -5.26 6.24
C THR A 120 -3.57 -6.67 6.63
N ASP A 121 -4.51 -7.61 6.76
CA ASP A 121 -4.21 -9.02 7.04
C ASP A 121 -3.42 -9.67 5.90
N TYR A 122 -3.80 -9.34 4.66
CA TYR A 122 -3.08 -9.75 3.46
C TYR A 122 -1.64 -9.23 3.49
N LEU A 123 -1.46 -7.94 3.75
CA LEU A 123 -0.16 -7.30 3.78
C LEU A 123 0.76 -7.88 4.86
N ALA A 124 0.24 -8.16 6.05
CA ALA A 124 1.00 -8.79 7.12
C ALA A 124 1.59 -10.14 6.66
N SER A 125 0.77 -10.91 5.94
CA SER A 125 1.18 -12.19 5.35
C SER A 125 2.17 -12.01 4.19
N ALA A 126 1.94 -11.04 3.30
CA ALA A 126 2.79 -10.77 2.14
C ALA A 126 4.18 -10.23 2.54
N LEU A 127 4.26 -9.53 3.67
CA LEU A 127 5.51 -9.09 4.28
C LEU A 127 6.19 -10.18 5.12
N ASP A 128 5.60 -11.37 5.25
CA ASP A 128 6.13 -12.47 6.07
C ASP A 128 6.36 -12.04 7.53
N LEU A 129 5.44 -11.25 8.09
CA LEU A 129 5.52 -10.80 9.47
C LEU A 129 5.00 -11.88 10.42
N GLU A 130 5.74 -12.12 11.49
CA GLU A 130 5.23 -12.94 12.61
C GLU A 130 3.93 -12.32 13.14
N GLU A 131 2.90 -13.16 13.34
CA GLU A 131 1.58 -12.73 13.83
C GLU A 131 1.67 -11.90 15.12
N ASN A 132 2.57 -12.30 16.04
CA ASN A 132 2.80 -11.59 17.29
C ASN A 132 3.36 -10.17 17.07
N VAL A 133 4.16 -9.95 16.03
CA VAL A 133 4.72 -8.64 15.69
C VAL A 133 3.63 -7.78 15.05
N ALA A 134 2.90 -8.31 14.07
CA ALA A 134 1.80 -7.60 13.42
C ALA A 134 0.73 -7.17 14.43
N ARG A 135 0.31 -8.06 15.34
CA ARG A 135 -0.64 -7.75 16.40
C ARG A 135 -0.15 -6.63 17.32
N LYS A 136 1.10 -6.70 17.78
CA LYS A 136 1.68 -5.64 18.65
C LYS A 136 1.71 -4.28 17.96
N ILE A 137 2.02 -4.26 16.67
CA ILE A 137 2.01 -3.02 15.88
C ILE A 137 0.60 -2.42 15.85
N ILE A 138 -0.41 -3.23 15.53
CA ILE A 138 -1.82 -2.80 15.50
C ILE A 138 -2.24 -2.28 16.88
N GLU A 139 -1.95 -3.02 17.95
CA GLU A 139 -2.29 -2.62 19.33
C GLU A 139 -1.68 -1.25 19.69
N VAL A 140 -0.40 -1.03 19.39
CA VAL A 140 0.29 0.24 19.65
C VAL A 140 -0.35 1.39 18.86
N ILE A 141 -0.72 1.16 17.60
CA ILE A 141 -1.32 2.19 16.76
C ILE A 141 -2.74 2.52 17.23
N LEU A 142 -3.53 1.53 17.63
CA LEU A 142 -4.86 1.74 18.21
C LEU A 142 -4.78 2.51 19.54
N ILE A 143 -3.80 2.20 20.40
CA ILE A 143 -3.57 2.96 21.64
C ILE A 143 -3.21 4.41 21.33
N LYS A 144 -2.32 4.63 20.34
CA LYS A 144 -1.88 5.98 19.92
C LYS A 144 -3.03 6.81 19.34
N ASN A 145 -4.05 6.18 18.76
CA ASN A 145 -5.17 6.83 18.09
C ASN A 145 -6.52 6.63 18.80
N LYS A 146 -6.51 6.23 20.08
CA LYS A 146 -7.71 5.84 20.84
C LYS A 146 -8.85 6.87 20.83
N ASP A 147 -8.52 8.16 20.76
CA ASP A 147 -9.49 9.26 20.75
C ASP A 147 -9.74 9.84 19.34
N ASN A 148 -9.12 9.24 18.30
CA ASN A 148 -9.19 9.69 16.91
C ASN A 148 -9.95 8.70 15.99
N ILE A 149 -10.28 7.48 16.47
CA ILE A 149 -10.88 6.40 15.66
C ILE A 149 -12.33 6.16 16.10
N GLN A 150 -13.24 6.05 15.13
CA GLN A 150 -14.59 5.51 15.32
C GLN A 150 -14.62 4.08 14.79
N LEU A 151 -14.61 3.10 15.71
CA LEU A 151 -14.70 1.66 15.40
C LEU A 151 -16.13 1.20 15.17
#